data_AF-A0A6A0BCU2-F1
#
_entry.id   AF-A0A6A0BCU2-F1
#
_cell.length_a   1.000
_cell.length_b   1.000
_cell.length_c   1.000
_cell.angle_alpha   90.00
_cell.angle_beta   90.00
_cell.angle_gamma   90.00
#
_symmetry.space_group_name_H-M   'P 1'
#
loop_
_entity.id
_entity.type
_entity.pdbx_description
1 polymer ?
#
loop_
_entity_poly.entity_id
_entity_poly.type
_entity_poly.pdbx_seq_one_letter_code
_entity_poly.pdbx_strand_id
1 'polypeptide(L)'
;MNPKSSQETINKIEEELLNIDGVICRHIENSDLLGRGAVSQDILSQLRNFVEHTMLRIYADSANVEFDYEYITIAEGIKFVKSQGKLKFLRKFHEYLQIVASHYTLEPENSERVMLKYYEYLLKMKNYMSEKYSLNILGNLNKFPLDIDKNTQEYYEKIAEKINIDSNNSTNDDRYYIHKIKPFFVNQRIYYEVTFIPVEGNSSKSDRTIAFTTLDLSKNYAVKLWTYESDIQILGKTMPILIIKN
;
A
#
# COMPACT_ATOMS: atom_id res chain seq x y z
N MET A 1 -38.56 7.25 10.88
CA MET A 1 -37.90 6.46 9.81
C MET A 1 -36.60 5.91 10.37
N ASN A 2 -36.20 4.70 9.97
CA ASN A 2 -35.61 3.70 10.87
C ASN A 2 -34.09 3.52 10.62
N PRO A 3 -33.19 3.80 11.60
CA PRO A 3 -31.74 3.62 11.48
C PRO A 3 -31.29 2.18 11.16
N LYS A 4 -32.20 1.22 11.16
CA LYS A 4 -31.98 -0.17 10.74
C LYS A 4 -31.62 -0.32 9.26
N SER A 5 -32.12 0.55 8.37
CA SER A 5 -31.92 0.40 6.92
C SER A 5 -30.47 0.61 6.48
N SER A 6 -29.79 1.64 7.00
CA SER A 6 -28.39 1.92 6.63
C SER A 6 -27.40 0.88 7.17
N GLN A 7 -27.64 0.36 8.37
CA GLN A 7 -26.79 -0.71 8.92
C GLN A 7 -26.97 -2.03 8.15
N GLU A 8 -28.18 -2.36 7.72
CA GLU A 8 -28.43 -3.53 6.90
C GLU A 8 -27.72 -3.43 5.53
N THR A 9 -27.78 -2.26 4.90
CA THR A 9 -27.04 -1.96 3.67
C THR A 9 -25.53 -2.13 3.86
N ILE A 10 -24.96 -1.59 4.94
CA ILE A 10 -23.54 -1.76 5.29
C ILE A 10 -23.18 -3.24 5.43
N ASN A 11 -23.99 -4.02 6.16
CA ASN A 11 -23.73 -5.44 6.38
C ASN A 11 -23.72 -6.23 5.06
N LYS A 12 -24.65 -5.95 4.14
CA LYS A 12 -24.67 -6.59 2.81
C LYS A 12 -23.43 -6.25 1.99
N ILE A 13 -23.00 -4.99 2.01
CA ILE A 13 -21.77 -4.56 1.32
C ILE A 13 -20.55 -5.27 1.93
N GLU A 14 -20.48 -5.37 3.25
CA GLU A 14 -19.39 -6.07 3.94
C GLU A 14 -19.39 -7.57 3.65
N GLU A 15 -20.56 -8.21 3.56
CA GLU A 15 -20.68 -9.63 3.18
C GLU A 15 -20.13 -9.88 1.77
N GLU A 16 -20.53 -9.08 0.78
CA GLU A 16 -19.99 -9.17 -0.58
C GLU A 16 -18.48 -8.91 -0.62
N LEU A 17 -18.00 -7.92 0.14
CA LEU A 17 -16.58 -7.62 0.25
C LEU A 17 -15.80 -8.81 0.84
N LEU A 18 -16.33 -9.45 1.89
CA LEU A 18 -15.73 -10.62 2.53
C LEU A 18 -15.80 -11.88 1.64
N ASN A 19 -16.83 -12.03 0.82
CA ASN A 19 -16.91 -13.10 -0.17
C ASN A 19 -15.77 -12.97 -1.20
N ILE A 20 -15.55 -11.77 -1.74
CA ILE A 20 -14.44 -11.49 -2.66
C ILE A 20 -13.09 -11.68 -1.94
N ASP A 21 -12.97 -11.22 -0.69
CA ASP A 21 -11.77 -11.41 0.14
C ASP A 21 -11.44 -12.90 0.32
N GLY A 22 -12.44 -13.73 0.60
CA GLY A 22 -12.28 -15.17 0.74
C GLY A 22 -11.75 -15.83 -0.52
N VAL A 23 -12.21 -15.39 -1.71
CA VAL A 23 -11.67 -15.85 -2.99
C VAL A 23 -10.19 -15.47 -3.13
N ILE A 24 -9.83 -14.21 -2.87
CA ILE A 24 -8.43 -13.74 -2.93
C ILE A 24 -7.55 -14.54 -1.95
N CYS A 25 -7.99 -14.69 -0.71
CA CYS A 25 -7.27 -15.42 0.32
C CYS A 25 -7.05 -16.89 -0.07
N ARG A 26 -8.06 -17.52 -0.67
CA ARG A 26 -7.94 -18.89 -1.19
C ARG A 26 -6.89 -18.99 -2.29
N HIS A 27 -6.81 -18.04 -3.22
CA HIS A 27 -5.75 -18.06 -4.25
C HIS A 27 -4.36 -17.87 -3.62
N ILE A 28 -4.22 -16.98 -2.63
CA ILE A 28 -2.97 -16.80 -1.89
C ILE A 28 -2.54 -18.09 -1.20
N GLU A 29 -3.46 -18.83 -0.58
CA GLU A 29 -3.16 -20.12 0.07
C GLU A 29 -2.67 -21.20 -0.88
N ASN A 30 -3.00 -21.09 -2.17
CA ASN A 30 -2.59 -22.04 -3.19
C ASN A 30 -1.34 -21.58 -3.96
N SER A 31 -0.62 -20.56 -3.49
CA SER A 31 0.58 -20.02 -4.16
C SER A 31 1.68 -21.06 -4.36
N ASP A 32 1.87 -21.95 -3.40
CA ASP A 32 2.92 -22.98 -3.44
C ASP A 32 2.60 -24.07 -4.49
N LEU A 33 1.32 -24.30 -4.77
CA LEU A 33 0.85 -25.33 -5.71
C LEU A 33 0.74 -24.80 -7.14
N LEU A 34 0.17 -23.60 -7.30
CA LEU A 34 -0.15 -23.03 -8.62
C LEU A 34 0.98 -22.14 -9.17
N GLY A 35 1.90 -21.71 -8.30
CA GLY A 35 2.93 -20.75 -8.63
C GLY A 35 2.42 -19.30 -8.61
N ARG A 36 3.35 -18.37 -8.33
CA ARG A 36 3.05 -16.95 -8.14
C ARG A 36 2.37 -16.30 -9.34
N GLY A 37 2.78 -16.62 -10.56
CA GLY A 37 2.20 -16.05 -11.77
C GLY A 37 0.70 -16.37 -11.94
N ALA A 38 0.32 -17.64 -11.79
CA ALA A 38 -1.07 -18.07 -11.93
C ALA A 38 -1.94 -17.49 -10.81
N VAL A 39 -1.48 -17.56 -9.56
CA VAL A 39 -2.18 -16.93 -8.42
C VAL A 39 -2.30 -15.42 -8.60
N SER A 40 -1.30 -14.77 -9.16
CA SER A 40 -1.36 -13.33 -9.43
C SER A 40 -2.44 -13.00 -10.45
N GLN A 41 -2.56 -13.79 -11.52
CA GLN A 41 -3.59 -13.62 -12.54
C GLN A 41 -4.99 -13.80 -11.95
N ASP A 42 -5.19 -14.84 -11.14
CA ASP A 42 -6.46 -15.10 -10.47
C ASP A 42 -6.85 -13.97 -9.51
N ILE A 43 -5.91 -13.51 -8.67
CA ILE A 43 -6.17 -12.40 -7.74
C ILE A 43 -6.50 -11.11 -8.51
N LEU A 44 -5.74 -10.77 -9.56
CA LEU A 44 -5.98 -9.58 -10.37
C LEU A 44 -7.39 -9.56 -10.98
N SER A 45 -7.94 -10.72 -11.33
CA SER A 45 -9.32 -10.82 -11.83
C SER A 45 -10.38 -10.37 -10.81
N GLN A 46 -10.07 -10.46 -9.51
CA GLN A 46 -10.97 -10.09 -8.41
C GLN A 46 -10.73 -8.67 -7.89
N LEU A 47 -9.51 -8.12 -8.06
CA LEU A 47 -9.12 -6.87 -7.41
C LEU A 47 -9.99 -5.67 -7.78
N ARG A 48 -10.50 -5.60 -9.02
CA ARG A 48 -11.39 -4.51 -9.42
C ARG A 48 -12.65 -4.51 -8.56
N ASN A 49 -13.36 -5.64 -8.51
CA ASN A 49 -14.57 -5.79 -7.71
C ASN A 49 -14.29 -5.53 -6.23
N PHE A 50 -13.17 -6.05 -5.73
CA PHE A 50 -12.74 -5.88 -4.34
C PHE A 50 -12.52 -4.41 -3.96
N VAL A 51 -11.80 -3.66 -4.81
CA VAL A 51 -11.55 -2.23 -4.59
C VAL A 51 -12.83 -1.41 -4.75
N GLU A 52 -13.66 -1.72 -5.73
CA GLU A 52 -14.94 -1.05 -5.96
C GLU A 52 -15.91 -1.25 -4.77
N HIS A 53 -16.01 -2.46 -4.21
CA HIS A 53 -16.81 -2.73 -3.01
C HIS A 53 -16.22 -2.05 -1.76
N THR A 54 -14.89 -1.96 -1.66
CA THR A 54 -14.23 -1.19 -0.60
C THR A 54 -14.60 0.30 -0.70
N MET A 55 -14.61 0.86 -1.91
CA MET A 55 -15.03 2.25 -2.14
C MET A 55 -16.50 2.47 -1.81
N LEU A 56 -17.36 1.52 -2.17
CA LEU A 56 -18.78 1.52 -1.84
C LEU A 56 -19.01 1.51 -0.32
N ARG A 57 -18.29 0.66 0.41
CA ARG A 57 -18.34 0.60 1.87
C ARG A 57 -17.95 1.91 2.54
N ILE A 58 -16.92 2.58 2.00
CA ILE A 58 -16.48 3.89 2.49
C ILE A 58 -17.54 4.97 2.24
N TYR A 59 -18.22 4.90 1.09
CA TYR A 59 -19.30 5.83 0.77
C TYR A 59 -20.53 5.61 1.65
N ALA A 60 -20.88 4.35 1.93
CA ALA A 60 -21.98 4.01 2.84
C ALA A 60 -21.77 4.55 4.27
N ASP A 61 -20.51 4.77 4.71
CA ASP A 61 -20.17 5.39 5.99
C ASP A 61 -20.32 6.93 5.99
N SER A 62 -20.45 7.56 4.82
CA SER A 62 -20.36 9.03 4.67
C SER A 62 -21.63 9.79 5.07
N ALA A 63 -22.12 9.52 6.28
CA ALA A 63 -22.91 10.33 7.21
C ALA A 63 -24.15 11.14 6.74
N ASN A 64 -24.49 11.24 5.45
CA ASN A 64 -25.51 12.21 5.00
C ASN A 64 -26.56 11.66 4.03
N VAL A 65 -26.62 10.35 3.81
CA VAL A 65 -27.65 9.75 2.96
C VAL A 65 -28.10 8.44 3.60
N GLU A 66 -29.40 8.30 3.86
CA GLU A 66 -30.00 7.00 4.14
C GLU A 66 -29.96 6.20 2.84
N PHE A 67 -29.05 5.23 2.76
CA PHE A 67 -28.90 4.36 1.60
C PHE A 67 -29.71 3.08 1.76
N ASP A 68 -30.59 2.83 0.80
CA ASP A 68 -31.11 1.49 0.53
C ASP A 68 -30.13 0.78 -0.42
N TYR A 69 -29.83 -0.48 -0.12
CA TYR A 69 -28.91 -1.32 -0.88
C TYR A 69 -29.28 -1.41 -2.37
N GLU A 70 -30.57 -1.33 -2.71
CA GLU A 70 -31.02 -1.34 -4.11
C GLU A 70 -30.62 -0.09 -4.91
N TYR A 71 -30.35 1.03 -4.23
CA TYR A 71 -30.15 2.34 -4.86
C TYR A 71 -28.71 2.85 -4.72
N ILE A 72 -27.90 2.27 -3.83
CA ILE A 72 -26.49 2.62 -3.71
C ILE A 72 -25.68 1.99 -4.84
N THR A 73 -24.96 2.79 -5.60
CA THR A 73 -24.20 2.31 -6.76
C THR A 73 -22.69 2.37 -6.55
N ILE A 74 -21.98 1.41 -7.15
CA ILE A 74 -20.51 1.43 -7.22
C ILE A 74 -19.98 2.76 -7.79
N ALA A 75 -20.68 3.33 -8.77
CA ALA A 75 -20.29 4.59 -9.41
C ALA A 75 -20.27 5.76 -8.41
N GLU A 76 -21.24 5.83 -7.51
CA GLU A 76 -21.27 6.84 -6.45
C GLU A 76 -20.14 6.61 -5.44
N GLY A 77 -19.88 5.35 -5.07
CA GLY A 77 -18.75 4.98 -4.22
C GLY A 77 -17.41 5.47 -4.80
N ILE A 78 -17.19 5.20 -6.09
CA ILE A 78 -16.00 5.66 -6.82
C ILE A 78 -15.94 7.19 -6.83
N LYS A 79 -17.04 7.88 -7.15
CA LYS A 79 -17.09 9.35 -7.22
C LYS A 79 -16.78 9.97 -5.86
N PHE A 80 -17.38 9.45 -4.79
CA PHE A 80 -17.13 9.89 -3.43
C PHE A 80 -15.65 9.72 -3.08
N VAL A 81 -15.10 8.52 -3.21
CA VAL A 81 -13.69 8.25 -2.86
C VAL A 81 -12.73 9.12 -3.67
N LYS A 82 -13.00 9.35 -4.96
CA LYS A 82 -12.18 10.23 -5.82
C LYS A 82 -12.15 11.68 -5.34
N SER A 83 -13.22 12.15 -4.70
CA SER A 83 -13.32 13.50 -4.12
C SER A 83 -12.53 13.65 -2.82
N GLN A 84 -12.20 12.56 -2.13
CA GLN A 84 -11.55 12.59 -0.82
C GLN A 84 -10.02 12.56 -0.96
N GLY A 85 -9.35 13.68 -0.65
CA GLY A 85 -7.89 13.78 -0.73
C GLY A 85 -7.14 12.72 0.09
N LYS A 86 -7.67 12.38 1.28
CA LYS A 86 -7.12 11.33 2.17
C LYS A 86 -7.18 9.92 1.57
N LEU A 87 -8.06 9.67 0.59
CA LEU A 87 -8.25 8.37 -0.07
C LEU A 87 -7.54 8.29 -1.43
N LYS A 88 -6.55 9.17 -1.65
CA LYS A 88 -5.76 9.21 -2.89
C LYS A 88 -5.13 7.85 -3.24
N PHE A 89 -4.78 7.03 -2.25
CA PHE A 89 -4.23 5.69 -2.49
C PHE A 89 -5.25 4.76 -3.15
N LEU A 90 -6.51 4.73 -2.68
CA LEU A 90 -7.59 3.94 -3.31
C LEU A 90 -7.92 4.46 -4.70
N ARG A 91 -7.97 5.78 -4.88
CA ARG A 91 -8.17 6.39 -6.21
C ARG A 91 -7.10 5.89 -7.19
N LYS A 92 -5.82 6.00 -6.83
CA LYS A 92 -4.70 5.54 -7.66
C LYS A 92 -4.79 4.04 -7.93
N PHE A 93 -5.14 3.25 -6.92
CA PHE A 93 -5.25 1.80 -7.06
C PHE A 93 -6.30 1.43 -8.11
N HIS A 94 -7.50 2.02 -7.97
CA HIS A 94 -8.58 1.84 -8.94
C HIS A 94 -8.18 2.32 -10.34
N GLU A 95 -7.53 3.48 -10.48
CA GLU A 95 -7.03 3.97 -11.78
C GLU A 95 -6.05 2.97 -12.44
N TYR A 96 -5.13 2.38 -11.67
CA TYR A 96 -4.22 1.37 -12.21
C TYR A 96 -4.94 0.09 -12.61
N LEU A 97 -5.94 -0.35 -11.85
CA LEU A 97 -6.74 -1.52 -12.19
C LEU A 97 -7.55 -1.31 -13.49
N GLN A 98 -8.06 -0.10 -13.73
CA GLN A 98 -8.75 0.23 -14.98
C GLN A 98 -7.81 0.12 -16.20
N ILE A 99 -6.56 0.57 -16.06
CA ILE A 99 -5.55 0.43 -17.12
C ILE A 99 -5.28 -1.04 -17.42
N VAL A 100 -5.06 -1.85 -16.37
CA VAL A 100 -4.77 -3.28 -16.53
C VAL A 100 -5.94 -4.05 -17.13
N ALA A 101 -7.17 -3.77 -16.69
CA ALA A 101 -8.38 -4.44 -17.18
C ALA A 101 -8.72 -4.12 -18.65
N SER A 102 -8.19 -3.02 -19.20
CA SER A 102 -8.37 -2.65 -20.61
C SER A 102 -7.50 -3.48 -21.58
N HIS A 103 -6.48 -4.14 -21.06
CA HIS A 103 -5.63 -5.06 -21.81
C HIS A 103 -6.09 -6.49 -21.53
N TYR A 104 -6.06 -7.35 -22.55
CA TYR A 104 -6.35 -8.78 -22.46
C TYR A 104 -5.80 -9.42 -21.17
N THR A 105 -6.45 -10.49 -20.69
CA THR A 105 -6.01 -11.29 -19.54
C THR A 105 -4.49 -11.40 -19.51
N LEU A 106 -3.86 -10.76 -18.52
CA LEU A 106 -2.41 -10.68 -18.45
C LEU A 106 -1.81 -12.09 -18.32
N GLU A 107 -0.78 -12.36 -19.10
CA GLU A 107 0.05 -13.56 -18.92
C GLU A 107 0.58 -13.65 -17.48
N PRO A 108 0.79 -14.86 -16.93
CA PRO A 108 1.22 -15.08 -15.54
C PRO A 108 2.40 -14.21 -15.09
N GLU A 109 3.42 -14.05 -15.94
CA GLU A 109 4.63 -13.26 -15.66
C GLU A 109 4.33 -11.75 -15.50
N ASN A 110 3.45 -11.22 -16.35
CA ASN A 110 3.05 -9.82 -16.27
C ASN A 110 2.13 -9.58 -15.07
N SER A 111 1.25 -10.54 -14.78
CA SER A 111 0.36 -10.52 -13.62
C SER A 111 1.15 -10.45 -12.31
N GLU A 112 2.19 -11.26 -12.19
CA GLU A 112 3.11 -11.24 -11.04
C GLU A 112 3.74 -9.86 -10.82
N ARG A 113 4.30 -9.26 -11.87
CA ARG A 113 4.92 -7.93 -11.76
C ARG A 113 3.93 -6.85 -11.33
N VAL A 114 2.69 -6.94 -11.81
CA VAL A 114 1.61 -6.03 -11.42
C VAL A 114 1.21 -6.28 -9.97
N MET A 115 1.10 -7.53 -9.52
CA MET A 115 0.77 -7.87 -8.14
C MET A 115 1.81 -7.39 -7.14
N LEU A 116 3.10 -7.52 -7.45
CA LEU A 116 4.18 -6.97 -6.60
C LEU A 116 4.05 -5.45 -6.44
N LYS A 117 3.63 -4.74 -7.49
CA LYS A 117 3.35 -3.30 -7.43
C LYS A 117 2.07 -2.99 -6.63
N TYR A 118 1.06 -3.86 -6.71
CA TYR A 118 -0.22 -3.67 -6.02
C TYR A 118 -0.21 -4.10 -4.56
N TYR A 119 0.79 -4.87 -4.12
CA TYR A 119 0.94 -5.30 -2.73
C TYR A 119 0.90 -4.13 -1.73
N GLU A 120 1.56 -3.01 -2.05
CA GLU A 120 1.50 -1.80 -1.23
C GLU A 120 0.06 -1.28 -1.07
N TYR A 121 -0.72 -1.25 -2.15
CA TYR A 121 -2.09 -0.75 -2.13
C TYR A 121 -3.03 -1.71 -1.37
N LEU A 122 -2.83 -3.02 -1.53
CA LEU A 122 -3.55 -4.04 -0.77
C LEU A 122 -3.30 -3.88 0.73
N LEU A 123 -2.05 -3.65 1.13
CA LEU A 123 -1.69 -3.47 2.52
C LEU A 123 -2.22 -2.14 3.10
N LYS A 124 -2.15 -1.04 2.33
CA LYS A 124 -2.79 0.24 2.70
C LYS A 124 -4.30 0.09 2.90
N MET A 125 -4.96 -0.64 2.01
CA MET A 125 -6.40 -0.88 2.09
C MET A 125 -6.76 -1.76 3.28
N LYS A 126 -6.03 -2.86 3.50
CA LYS A 126 -6.16 -3.72 4.69
C LYS A 126 -6.09 -2.91 5.99
N ASN A 127 -5.05 -2.10 6.14
CA ASN A 127 -4.84 -1.29 7.33
C ASN A 127 -5.96 -0.25 7.48
N TYR A 128 -6.33 0.44 6.41
CA TYR A 128 -7.41 1.43 6.43
C TYR A 128 -8.75 0.83 6.87
N MET A 129 -9.12 -0.35 6.36
CA MET A 129 -10.38 -1.01 6.71
C MET A 129 -10.40 -1.49 8.16
N SER A 130 -9.28 -2.02 8.65
CA SER A 130 -9.13 -2.44 10.04
C SER A 130 -9.18 -1.24 11.00
N GLU A 131 -8.43 -0.17 10.72
CA GLU A 131 -8.36 1.03 11.57
C GLU A 131 -9.69 1.81 11.59
N LYS A 132 -10.33 1.96 10.44
CA LYS A 132 -11.52 2.81 10.30
C LYS A 132 -12.82 2.10 10.67
N TYR A 133 -12.92 0.80 10.37
CA TYR A 133 -14.17 0.03 10.50
C TYR A 133 -14.05 -1.23 11.35
N SER A 134 -12.86 -1.57 11.86
CA SER A 134 -12.59 -2.87 12.49
C SER A 134 -12.92 -4.08 11.59
N LEU A 135 -12.90 -3.86 10.27
CA LEU A 135 -13.16 -4.90 9.27
C LEU A 135 -11.84 -5.50 8.81
N ASN A 136 -11.60 -6.76 9.17
CA ASN A 136 -10.39 -7.49 8.81
C ASN A 136 -10.56 -8.15 7.44
N ILE A 137 -9.82 -7.65 6.46
CA ILE A 137 -9.72 -8.21 5.11
C ILE A 137 -8.26 -8.63 4.83
N LEU A 138 -8.07 -9.45 3.80
CA LEU A 138 -6.78 -9.92 3.31
C LEU A 138 -5.96 -10.60 4.43
N GLY A 139 -6.63 -11.47 5.19
CA GLY A 139 -6.11 -12.05 6.43
C GLY A 139 -4.76 -12.76 6.25
N ASN A 140 -4.55 -13.39 5.08
CA ASN A 140 -3.34 -14.14 4.76
C ASN A 140 -2.43 -13.44 3.73
N LEU A 141 -2.56 -12.12 3.51
CA LEU A 141 -1.74 -11.36 2.55
C LEU A 141 -0.24 -11.53 2.75
N ASN A 142 0.21 -11.79 3.98
CA ASN A 142 1.60 -12.08 4.31
C ASN A 142 2.14 -13.38 3.70
N LYS A 143 1.26 -14.29 3.26
CA LYS A 143 1.65 -15.52 2.57
C LYS A 143 1.90 -15.32 1.07
N PHE A 144 1.50 -14.17 0.50
CA PHE A 144 1.75 -13.91 -0.91
C PHE A 144 3.28 -13.84 -1.17
N PRO A 145 3.81 -14.61 -2.13
CA PRO A 145 5.26 -14.72 -2.34
C PRO A 145 5.86 -13.44 -2.95
N LEU A 146 6.56 -12.65 -2.12
CA LEU A 146 7.27 -11.45 -2.57
C LEU A 146 8.66 -11.75 -3.17
N ASP A 147 9.16 -12.98 -3.02
CA ASP A 147 10.49 -13.45 -3.44
C ASP A 147 11.64 -12.50 -3.08
N ILE A 148 11.62 -11.99 -1.84
CA ILE A 148 12.74 -11.23 -1.28
C ILE A 148 13.77 -12.24 -0.76
N ASP A 149 15.02 -12.13 -1.19
CA ASP A 149 16.07 -13.01 -0.69
C ASP A 149 16.35 -12.77 0.80
N LYS A 150 16.84 -13.80 1.50
CA LYS A 150 17.03 -13.78 2.96
C LYS A 150 17.92 -12.63 3.44
N ASN A 151 18.97 -12.28 2.68
CA ASN A 151 19.90 -11.23 3.09
C ASN A 151 19.26 -9.85 2.95
N THR A 152 18.52 -9.62 1.86
CA THR A 152 17.73 -8.40 1.68
C THR A 152 16.62 -8.28 2.72
N GLN A 153 16.00 -9.39 3.09
CA GLN A 153 14.98 -9.42 4.15
C GLN A 153 15.59 -9.05 5.51
N GLU A 154 16.70 -9.66 5.90
CA GLU A 154 17.43 -9.33 7.14
C GLU A 154 17.84 -7.85 7.17
N TYR A 155 18.33 -7.33 6.05
CA TYR A 155 18.66 -5.92 5.88
C TYR A 155 17.47 -4.99 6.15
N TYR A 156 16.33 -5.25 5.52
CA TYR A 156 15.13 -4.44 5.73
C TYR A 156 14.55 -4.57 7.14
N GLU A 157 14.64 -5.75 7.75
CA GLU A 157 14.23 -5.96 9.14
C GLU A 157 15.06 -5.11 10.10
N LYS A 158 16.39 -5.09 9.95
CA LYS A 158 17.29 -4.27 10.76
C LYS A 158 17.04 -2.77 10.58
N ILE A 159 16.72 -2.34 9.38
CA ILE A 159 16.31 -0.96 9.12
C ILE A 159 14.99 -0.65 9.81
N ALA A 160 13.99 -1.53 9.69
CA ALA A 160 12.68 -1.34 10.31
C ALA A 160 12.79 -1.25 11.85
N GLU A 161 13.65 -2.05 12.47
CA GLU A 161 13.97 -1.93 13.90
C GLU A 161 14.43 -0.50 14.26
N LYS A 162 15.33 0.08 13.46
CA LYS A 162 15.86 1.44 13.71
C LYS A 162 14.87 2.57 13.45
N ILE A 163 14.01 2.44 12.43
CA ILE A 163 12.98 3.46 12.13
C ILE A 163 11.94 3.55 13.25
N ASN A 164 11.61 2.42 13.87
CA ASN A 164 10.60 2.35 14.93
C ASN A 164 11.13 2.80 16.30
N ILE A 165 12.42 3.06 16.45
CA ILE A 165 12.99 3.68 17.65
C ILE A 165 12.83 5.20 17.53
N ASP A 166 12.25 5.84 18.54
CA ASP A 166 12.19 7.29 18.62
C ASP A 166 13.57 7.84 18.97
N SER A 167 14.14 8.60 18.04
CA SER A 167 15.40 9.32 18.21
C SER A 167 15.13 10.81 18.10
N ASN A 168 15.50 11.56 19.14
CA ASN A 168 15.32 13.02 19.21
C ASN A 168 16.42 13.82 18.48
N ASN A 169 17.28 13.14 17.71
CA ASN A 169 18.44 13.77 17.09
C ASN A 169 18.21 14.00 15.60
N SER A 170 17.38 14.98 15.22
CA SER A 170 17.32 15.46 13.83
C SER A 170 18.44 16.47 13.57
N THR A 171 19.23 16.25 12.52
CA THR A 171 20.47 17.03 12.31
C THR A 171 20.46 17.90 11.08
N ASN A 172 19.56 17.69 10.10
CA ASN A 172 19.64 18.43 8.85
C ASN A 172 18.28 18.83 8.26
N ASP A 173 18.25 20.02 7.63
CA ASP A 173 17.04 20.78 7.29
C ASP A 173 17.01 21.24 5.80
N ASP A 174 17.63 20.45 4.93
CA ASP A 174 17.87 20.82 3.54
C ASP A 174 16.69 20.46 2.61
N ARG A 175 16.69 21.10 1.43
CA ARG A 175 15.74 20.78 0.35
C ARG A 175 16.32 19.74 -0.58
N TYR A 176 15.53 18.71 -0.89
CA TYR A 176 15.91 17.60 -1.74
C TYR A 176 14.86 17.33 -2.83
N TYR A 177 15.31 16.94 -4.02
CA TYR A 177 14.46 16.33 -5.03
C TYR A 177 14.38 14.82 -4.81
N ILE A 178 13.17 14.28 -4.72
CA ILE A 178 12.96 12.83 -4.63
C ILE A 178 13.16 12.18 -6.00
N HIS A 179 14.17 11.32 -6.12
CA HIS A 179 14.48 10.59 -7.34
C HIS A 179 13.71 9.26 -7.43
N LYS A 180 13.72 8.48 -6.35
CA LYS A 180 13.10 7.15 -6.30
C LYS A 180 12.48 6.91 -4.93
N ILE A 181 11.33 6.23 -4.94
CA ILE A 181 10.68 5.69 -3.74
C ILE A 181 10.45 4.22 -4.06
N LYS A 182 10.99 3.33 -3.23
CA LYS A 182 10.80 1.89 -3.32
C LYS A 182 10.15 1.43 -2.01
N PRO A 183 8.92 0.90 -2.03
CA PRO A 183 8.35 0.30 -0.83
C PRO A 183 9.08 -0.99 -0.48
N PHE A 184 9.21 -1.26 0.82
CA PHE A 184 9.59 -2.56 1.36
C PHE A 184 8.69 -2.88 2.56
N PHE A 185 8.59 -4.16 2.89
CA PHE A 185 7.57 -4.65 3.82
C PHE A 185 8.21 -5.49 4.91
N VAL A 186 7.96 -5.12 6.16
CA VAL A 186 8.41 -5.87 7.33
C VAL A 186 7.23 -6.03 8.27
N ASN A 187 6.89 -7.27 8.65
CA ASN A 187 5.78 -7.57 9.55
C ASN A 187 4.46 -6.90 9.16
N GLN A 188 4.11 -6.94 7.87
CA GLN A 188 2.90 -6.29 7.32
C GLN A 188 2.83 -4.76 7.56
N ARG A 189 3.97 -4.10 7.79
CA ARG A 189 4.10 -2.65 7.79
C ARG A 189 4.83 -2.20 6.53
N ILE A 190 4.44 -1.02 6.04
CA ILE A 190 5.02 -0.41 4.85
C ILE A 190 6.11 0.55 5.29
N TYR A 191 7.27 0.40 4.68
CA TYR A 191 8.40 1.32 4.78
C TYR A 191 8.85 1.70 3.38
N TYR A 192 9.62 2.77 3.29
CA TYR A 192 10.08 3.33 2.03
C TYR A 192 11.59 3.53 2.05
N GLU A 193 12.26 2.98 1.04
CA GLU A 193 13.60 3.37 0.64
C GLU A 193 13.49 4.54 -0.34
N VAL A 194 14.02 5.68 0.07
CA VAL A 194 13.91 6.95 -0.64
C VAL A 194 15.29 7.33 -1.14
N THR A 195 15.43 7.46 -2.45
CA THR A 195 16.62 8.06 -3.07
C THR A 195 16.32 9.51 -3.39
N PHE A 196 17.15 10.44 -2.93
CA PHE A 196 16.99 11.87 -3.17
C PHE A 196 18.32 12.55 -3.48
N ILE A 197 18.25 13.76 -4.04
CA ILE A 197 19.40 14.56 -4.48
C ILE A 197 19.25 15.98 -3.93
N PRO A 198 20.31 16.61 -3.37
CA PRO A 198 20.27 18.00 -2.90
C PRO A 198 19.86 18.99 -4.00
N VAL A 199 19.14 20.05 -3.62
CA VAL A 199 18.71 21.11 -4.55
C VAL A 199 19.84 22.13 -4.81
N GLU A 200 20.74 22.36 -3.85
CA GLU A 200 21.77 23.41 -3.93
C GLU A 200 23.19 22.86 -4.17
N GLY A 201 23.92 23.50 -5.09
CA GLY A 201 25.39 23.42 -5.25
C GLY A 201 25.93 22.22 -6.05
N ASN A 202 26.23 22.43 -7.34
CA ASN A 202 27.05 21.53 -8.19
C ASN A 202 26.71 20.02 -8.09
N SER A 203 25.42 19.68 -8.06
CA SER A 203 24.98 18.29 -7.94
C SER A 203 25.40 17.46 -9.16
N SER A 204 26.38 16.59 -8.98
CA SER A 204 26.75 15.55 -9.95
C SER A 204 25.76 14.37 -9.81
N LYS A 205 25.63 13.53 -10.85
CA LYS A 205 24.82 12.29 -10.77
C LYS A 205 25.29 11.33 -9.65
N SER A 206 26.44 11.61 -9.03
CA SER A 206 27.02 10.94 -7.86
C SER A 206 26.34 11.26 -6.53
N ASP A 207 25.55 12.32 -6.42
CA ASP A 207 25.13 12.86 -5.11
C ASP A 207 23.78 12.30 -4.65
N ARG A 208 23.52 11.03 -4.99
CA ARG A 208 22.30 10.33 -4.60
C ARG A 208 22.45 9.84 -3.17
N THR A 209 21.60 10.32 -2.28
CA THR A 209 21.48 9.82 -0.91
C THR A 209 20.31 8.85 -0.82
N ILE A 210 20.52 7.74 -0.12
CA ILE A 210 19.47 6.77 0.20
C ILE A 210 19.13 6.92 1.68
N ALA A 211 17.84 7.04 1.98
CA ALA A 211 17.33 7.03 3.34
C ALA A 211 16.06 6.20 3.46
N PHE A 212 15.66 5.92 4.69
CA PHE A 212 14.54 5.05 4.99
C PHE A 212 13.50 5.76 5.86
N THR A 213 12.22 5.45 5.64
CA THR A 213 11.13 6.12 6.37
C THR A 213 9.83 5.34 6.35
N THR A 214 8.90 5.71 7.22
CA THR A 214 7.49 5.31 7.15
C THR A 214 6.61 6.33 6.41
N LEU A 215 7.15 7.51 6.08
CA LEU A 215 6.40 8.58 5.42
C LEU A 215 6.11 8.27 3.95
N ASP A 216 4.84 8.38 3.55
CA ASP A 216 4.41 8.28 2.14
C ASP A 216 4.73 9.58 1.40
N LEU A 217 5.97 9.69 0.93
CA LEU A 217 6.47 10.87 0.20
C LEU A 217 5.99 10.90 -1.26
N SER A 218 6.01 12.08 -1.87
CA SER A 218 5.69 12.26 -3.29
C SER A 218 6.89 12.71 -4.10
N LYS A 219 7.02 12.24 -5.35
CA LYS A 219 8.12 12.57 -6.26
C LYS A 219 8.07 13.98 -6.85
N ASN A 220 6.92 14.67 -6.75
CA ASN A 220 6.61 15.78 -7.65
C ASN A 220 7.08 17.16 -7.16
N TYR A 221 7.85 17.25 -6.07
CA TYR A 221 8.32 18.52 -5.55
C TYR A 221 9.61 18.37 -4.74
N ALA A 222 10.34 19.48 -4.60
CA ALA A 222 11.44 19.58 -3.66
C ALA A 222 10.88 19.55 -2.23
N VAL A 223 11.27 18.55 -1.47
CA VAL A 223 10.83 18.32 -0.09
C VAL A 223 11.90 18.76 0.88
N LYS A 224 11.47 19.30 2.01
CA LYS A 224 12.32 19.53 3.16
C LYS A 224 12.28 18.26 4.00
N LEU A 225 13.42 17.66 4.28
CA LEU A 225 13.51 16.36 4.96
C LEU A 225 14.35 16.51 6.21
N TRP A 226 13.80 16.08 7.35
CA TRP A 226 14.60 15.88 8.55
C TRP A 226 15.20 14.49 8.51
N THR A 227 16.52 14.43 8.51
CA THR A 227 17.26 13.18 8.49
C THR A 227 18.13 13.03 9.73
N TYR A 228 18.30 11.78 10.16
CA TYR A 228 19.30 11.43 11.17
C TYR A 228 20.05 10.16 10.77
N GLU A 229 21.32 10.12 11.15
CA GLU A 229 22.19 8.97 10.94
C GLU A 229 21.94 7.91 12.03
N SER A 230 21.95 6.66 11.61
CA SER A 230 21.88 5.50 12.49
C SER A 230 22.74 4.39 11.92
N ASP A 231 23.08 3.41 12.74
CA ASP A 231 23.79 2.22 12.30
C ASP A 231 22.94 0.97 12.47
N ILE A 232 23.08 0.05 11.53
CA ILE A 232 22.58 -1.33 11.63
C ILE A 232 23.75 -2.32 11.68
N GLN A 233 23.50 -3.48 12.29
CA GLN A 233 24.43 -4.60 12.29
C GLN A 233 23.93 -5.66 11.32
N ILE A 234 24.73 -6.00 10.31
CA ILE A 234 24.41 -7.04 9.34
C ILE A 234 25.67 -7.86 9.03
N LEU A 235 25.56 -9.19 9.08
CA LEU A 235 26.68 -10.11 8.83
C LEU A 235 27.97 -9.76 9.62
N GLY A 236 27.81 -9.31 10.87
CA GLY A 236 28.92 -8.90 11.74
C GLY A 236 29.59 -7.57 11.38
N LYS A 237 28.98 -6.77 10.51
CA LYS A 237 29.46 -5.43 10.13
C LYS A 237 28.46 -4.35 10.52
N THR A 238 29.00 -3.25 11.05
CA THR A 238 28.26 -2.00 11.22
C THR A 238 28.10 -1.33 9.87
N MET A 239 26.87 -0.98 9.50
CA MET A 239 26.58 -0.24 8.29
C MET A 239 25.75 1.01 8.61
N PRO A 240 26.21 2.20 8.19
CA PRO A 240 25.45 3.43 8.41
C PRO A 240 24.22 3.46 7.49
N ILE A 241 23.13 4.01 8.01
CA ILE A 241 21.88 4.28 7.32
C ILE A 241 21.41 5.68 7.66
N LEU A 242 20.61 6.26 6.76
CA LEU A 242 19.95 7.53 6.98
C LEU A 242 18.45 7.28 7.15
N ILE A 243 17.82 7.92 8.14
CA ILE A 243 16.38 7.80 8.39
C ILE A 243 15.73 9.16 8.22
N ILE A 244 14.62 9.22 7.48
CA ILE A 244 13.80 10.44 7.34
C ILE A 244 12.68 10.39 8.39
N LYS A 245 12.54 11.48 9.15
CA LYS A 245 11.42 11.74 10.06
C LYS A 245 10.70 13.04 9.69
N ASN A 246 9.52 13.19 10.25
CA ASN A 246 8.67 14.38 10.13
C ASN A 246 8.82 15.28 11.34
#